data_AF-A0A2V7L944-F1
#
_entry.id   AF-A0A2V7L944-F1
#
_cell.length_a   1.000
_cell.length_b   1.000
_cell.length_c   1.000
_cell.angle_alpha   90.00
_cell.angle_beta   90.00
_cell.angle_gamma   90.00
#
_symmetry.space_group_name_H-M   'P 1'
#
loop_
_entity.id
_entity.type
_entity.pdbx_description
1 polymer ?
#
loop_
_entity_poly.entity_id
_entity_poly.type
_entity_poly.pdbx_seq_one_letter_code
_entity_poly.pdbx_strand_id
1 'polypeptide(L)'
;MEAIRQLCGFAAALERLLVAENADKLEAMWDDLDLGQLGWEALALARRANTEALEPALAEVDRRLLAALERCRAFLDPHIVTFRVPELERWQHAAAAALVGARWGVAGLRTVIADSRAPLGRRYFAFLALAERHPKDAWPLFAKYLSTPGAHHAFVAAAVEAARYYPGHAPDVIALFQRIRGDEMLRRFLAPKILASLYVLGDPAALPLYEELLVAGHTNRDVERCEVTRALVGVRKLTGRLAASSKYPDPAEPGVIRALDEAQRIFEEKRDRLEPVVVI
;
A
#
# COMPACT_ATOMS: atom_id res chain seq x y z
N MET A 1 17.60 11.73 9.11
CA MET A 1 18.82 11.61 8.29
C MET A 1 18.65 10.65 7.13
N GLU A 2 18.17 9.41 7.36
CA GLU A 2 18.02 8.43 6.27
C GLU A 2 17.10 8.88 5.12
N ALA A 3 15.92 9.40 5.43
CA ALA A 3 14.99 9.88 4.39
C ALA A 3 15.58 11.01 3.52
N ILE A 4 16.35 11.94 4.12
CA ILE A 4 17.04 13.01 3.38
C ILE A 4 18.07 12.39 2.44
N ARG A 5 18.91 11.48 2.95
CA ARG A 5 19.94 10.80 2.15
C ARG A 5 19.33 10.08 0.94
N GLN A 6 18.23 9.36 1.15
CA GLN A 6 17.53 8.64 0.08
C GLN A 6 16.90 9.59 -0.94
N LEU A 7 16.28 10.68 -0.50
CA LEU A 7 15.76 11.71 -1.40
C LEU A 7 16.87 12.39 -2.22
N CYS A 8 18.01 12.70 -1.62
CA CYS A 8 19.17 13.25 -2.33
C CYS A 8 19.73 12.25 -3.36
N GLY A 9 19.84 10.98 -2.99
CA GLY A 9 20.27 9.91 -3.91
C GLY A 9 19.30 9.77 -5.09
N PHE A 10 18.00 9.80 -4.82
CA PHE A 10 16.97 9.76 -5.85
C PHE A 10 17.00 10.99 -6.76
N ALA A 11 17.14 12.20 -6.19
CA ALA A 11 17.30 13.42 -6.98
C ALA A 11 18.52 13.32 -7.91
N ALA A 12 19.67 12.88 -7.40
CA ALA A 12 20.89 12.67 -8.18
C ALA A 12 20.69 11.67 -9.34
N ALA A 13 19.97 10.58 -9.08
CA ALA A 13 19.64 9.58 -10.10
C ALA A 13 18.72 10.15 -11.19
N LEU A 14 17.73 10.97 -10.82
CA LEU A 14 16.89 11.69 -11.79
C LEU A 14 17.72 12.65 -12.64
N GLU A 15 18.74 13.32 -12.09
CA GLU A 15 19.61 14.18 -12.90
C GLU A 15 20.37 13.41 -13.98
N ARG A 16 20.78 12.17 -13.67
CA ARG A 16 21.42 11.29 -14.65
C ARG A 16 20.47 10.92 -15.79
N LEU A 17 19.18 10.72 -15.50
CA LEU A 17 18.19 10.49 -16.56
C LEU A 17 18.02 11.70 -17.48
N LEU A 18 18.08 12.92 -16.93
CA LEU A 18 17.89 14.14 -17.72
C LEU A 18 18.94 14.31 -18.82
N VAL A 19 20.15 13.77 -18.62
CA VAL A 19 21.25 13.85 -19.59
C VAL A 19 21.27 12.67 -20.58
N ALA A 20 20.34 11.72 -20.48
CA ALA A 20 20.25 10.62 -21.44
C ALA A 20 19.97 11.18 -22.85
N GLU A 21 20.78 10.77 -23.83
CA GLU A 21 20.72 11.29 -25.20
C GLU A 21 19.50 10.76 -25.96
N ASN A 22 19.13 9.50 -25.73
CA ASN A 22 18.06 8.77 -26.40
C ASN A 22 17.32 7.83 -25.44
N ALA A 23 16.23 7.21 -25.91
CA ALA A 23 15.40 6.30 -25.13
C ALA A 23 16.17 5.07 -24.63
N ASP A 24 17.02 4.46 -25.47
CA ASP A 24 17.81 3.28 -25.08
C ASP A 24 18.77 3.57 -23.92
N LYS A 25 19.47 4.72 -23.98
CA LYS A 25 20.35 5.16 -22.90
C LYS A 25 19.56 5.49 -21.63
N LEU A 26 18.34 6.04 -21.78
CA LEU A 26 17.48 6.31 -20.64
C LEU A 26 17.06 5.02 -19.94
N GLU A 27 16.61 4.01 -20.69
CA GLU A 27 16.23 2.70 -20.14
C GLU A 27 17.41 1.98 -19.49
N ALA A 28 18.58 1.97 -20.15
CA ALA A 28 19.77 1.37 -19.56
C ALA A 28 20.13 2.05 -18.22
N MET A 29 20.08 3.37 -18.14
CA MET A 29 20.31 4.09 -16.88
C MET A 29 19.22 3.82 -15.84
N TRP A 30 17.96 3.67 -16.26
CA TRP A 30 16.85 3.36 -15.37
C TRP A 30 17.09 2.03 -14.65
N ASP A 31 17.49 1.00 -15.41
CA ASP A 31 17.74 -0.34 -14.89
C ASP A 31 19.06 -0.41 -14.10
N ASP A 32 20.14 0.20 -14.58
CA ASP A 32 21.44 0.24 -13.90
C ASP A 32 21.38 0.91 -12.52
N LEU A 33 20.50 1.90 -12.38
CA LEU A 33 20.29 2.64 -11.12
C LEU A 33 19.22 2.01 -10.23
N ASP A 34 18.54 0.96 -10.70
CA ASP A 34 17.33 0.40 -10.09
C ASP A 34 16.36 1.51 -9.67
N LEU A 35 16.08 2.41 -10.60
CA LEU A 35 15.40 3.66 -10.28
C LEU A 35 13.97 3.41 -9.77
N GLY A 36 13.36 2.32 -10.26
CA GLY A 36 12.09 1.79 -9.79
C GLY A 36 12.05 1.65 -8.27
N GLN A 37 12.97 0.84 -7.74
CA GLN A 37 13.07 0.58 -6.31
C GLN A 37 13.51 1.83 -5.54
N LEU A 38 14.55 2.53 -6.01
CA LEU A 38 15.08 3.72 -5.35
C LEU A 38 14.01 4.81 -5.14
N GLY A 39 13.23 5.11 -6.18
CA GLY A 39 12.19 6.12 -6.14
C GLY A 39 11.09 5.77 -5.13
N TRP A 40 10.58 4.53 -5.16
CA TRP A 40 9.53 4.10 -4.25
C TRP A 40 9.99 4.04 -2.80
N GLU A 41 11.21 3.59 -2.52
CA GLU A 41 11.78 3.55 -1.18
C GLU A 41 12.00 4.96 -0.61
N ALA A 42 12.61 5.86 -1.38
CA ALA A 42 12.86 7.24 -0.96
C ALA A 42 11.54 7.96 -0.65
N LEU A 43 10.53 7.83 -1.51
CA LEU A 43 9.23 8.46 -1.31
C LEU A 43 8.43 7.82 -0.18
N ALA A 44 8.55 6.52 0.06
CA ALA A 44 7.93 5.86 1.22
C ALA A 44 8.52 6.36 2.54
N LEU A 45 9.84 6.47 2.63
CA LEU A 45 10.52 7.03 3.79
C LEU A 45 10.09 8.49 4.04
N ALA A 46 10.00 9.29 2.97
CA ALA A 46 9.60 10.68 3.07
C ALA A 46 8.16 10.86 3.56
N ARG A 47 7.21 10.05 3.06
CA ARG A 47 5.81 10.10 3.51
C ARG A 47 5.69 9.82 5.01
N ARG A 48 6.45 8.85 5.54
CA ARG A 48 6.42 8.42 6.95
C ARG A 48 7.09 9.39 7.91
N ALA A 49 8.16 10.07 7.50
CA ALA A 49 9.05 10.81 8.40
C ALA A 49 8.39 12.01 9.13
N ASN A 50 7.26 12.54 8.64
CA ASN A 50 6.45 13.58 9.28
C ASN A 50 7.27 14.75 9.89
N THR A 51 8.18 15.31 9.10
CA THR A 51 9.07 16.40 9.53
C THR A 51 9.27 17.42 8.41
N GLU A 52 9.28 18.70 8.78
CA GLU A 52 9.53 19.83 7.87
C GLU A 52 10.96 19.85 7.31
N ALA A 53 11.91 19.20 8.00
CA ALA A 53 13.30 19.11 7.55
C ALA A 53 13.47 18.43 6.18
N LEU A 54 12.46 17.68 5.71
CA LEU A 54 12.47 17.08 4.37
C LEU A 54 12.10 18.04 3.26
N GLU A 55 11.50 19.19 3.57
CA GLU A 55 10.96 20.11 2.57
C GLU A 55 11.97 20.46 1.47
N PRO A 56 13.23 20.86 1.77
CA PRO A 56 14.16 21.25 0.71
C PRO A 56 14.50 20.08 -0.23
N ALA A 57 14.72 18.88 0.33
CA ALA A 57 15.04 17.69 -0.46
C ALA A 57 13.84 17.23 -1.31
N LEU A 58 12.63 17.29 -0.76
CA LEU A 58 11.41 16.98 -1.50
C LEU A 58 11.12 17.99 -2.62
N ALA A 59 11.37 19.28 -2.38
CA ALA A 59 11.23 20.31 -3.40
C ALA A 59 12.21 20.13 -4.57
N GLU A 60 13.42 19.62 -4.30
CA GLU A 60 14.36 19.25 -5.35
C GLU A 60 13.88 18.04 -6.15
N VAL A 61 13.47 16.96 -5.46
CA VAL A 61 12.94 15.75 -6.12
C VAL A 61 11.71 16.08 -6.98
N ASP A 62 10.75 16.86 -6.48
CA ASP A 62 9.55 17.25 -7.23
C ASP A 62 9.92 18.01 -8.52
N ARG A 63 10.88 18.94 -8.45
CA ARG A 63 11.36 19.69 -9.62
C ARG A 63 12.03 18.77 -10.64
N ARG A 64 12.87 17.83 -10.19
CA ARG A 64 13.55 16.87 -11.08
C ARG A 64 12.61 15.87 -11.70
N LEU A 65 11.58 15.43 -10.98
CA LEU A 65 10.53 14.57 -11.52
C LEU A 65 9.75 15.26 -12.64
N LEU A 66 9.38 16.53 -12.46
CA LEU A 66 8.72 17.31 -13.52
C LEU A 66 9.60 17.43 -14.77
N ALA A 67 10.87 17.76 -14.60
CA ALA A 67 11.82 17.81 -15.71
C ALA A 67 11.99 16.45 -16.40
N ALA A 68 12.06 15.36 -15.63
CA ALA A 68 12.22 14.00 -16.17
C ALA A 68 10.97 13.57 -16.94
N LEU A 69 9.78 13.93 -16.46
CA LEU A 69 8.51 13.72 -17.16
C LEU A 69 8.49 14.42 -18.51
N GLU A 70 8.84 15.70 -18.55
CA GLU A 70 8.90 16.48 -19.79
C GLU A 70 9.91 15.87 -20.76
N ARG A 71 11.09 15.49 -20.28
CA ARG A 71 12.13 14.83 -21.09
C ARG A 71 11.65 13.50 -21.66
N CYS A 72 11.02 12.65 -20.85
CA CYS A 72 10.53 11.33 -21.28
C CYS A 72 9.44 11.46 -22.35
N ARG A 73 8.53 12.42 -22.20
CA ARG A 73 7.48 12.71 -23.19
C ARG A 73 8.05 13.16 -24.54
N ALA A 74 9.25 13.75 -24.56
CA ALA A 74 9.89 14.21 -25.78
C ALA A 74 10.51 13.07 -26.63
N PHE A 75 10.79 11.90 -26.06
CA PHE A 75 11.36 10.79 -26.84
C PHE A 75 10.36 10.15 -27.81
N LEU A 76 9.06 10.25 -27.52
CA LEU A 76 7.96 9.59 -28.28
C LEU A 76 8.12 8.06 -28.44
N ASP A 77 9.08 7.45 -27.75
CA ASP A 77 9.29 6.02 -27.74
C ASP A 77 8.09 5.30 -27.06
N PRO A 78 7.49 4.28 -27.70
CA PRO A 78 6.30 3.61 -27.17
C PRO A 78 6.50 3.01 -25.78
N HIS A 79 7.68 2.45 -25.48
CA HIS A 79 7.95 1.83 -24.19
C HIS A 79 8.06 2.91 -23.10
N ILE A 80 8.79 4.00 -23.37
CA ILE A 80 8.90 5.14 -22.44
C ILE A 80 7.53 5.74 -22.13
N VAL A 81 6.72 6.01 -23.16
CA VAL A 81 5.41 6.64 -23.01
C VAL A 81 4.44 5.72 -22.28
N THR A 82 4.51 4.41 -22.52
CA THR A 82 3.58 3.44 -21.93
C THR A 82 3.93 3.09 -20.49
N PHE A 83 5.22 3.03 -20.14
CA PHE A 83 5.66 2.48 -18.85
C PHE A 83 6.34 3.52 -17.95
N ARG A 84 7.30 4.29 -18.47
CA ARG A 84 8.08 5.22 -17.65
C ARG A 84 7.35 6.52 -17.35
N VAL A 85 6.63 7.08 -18.32
CA VAL A 85 5.84 8.30 -18.09
C VAL A 85 4.80 8.08 -16.97
N PRO A 86 3.95 7.02 -16.99
CA PRO A 86 3.03 6.77 -15.89
C PRO A 86 3.72 6.51 -14.55
N GLU A 87 4.91 5.90 -14.55
CA GLU A 87 5.67 5.70 -13.31
C GLU A 87 6.18 7.01 -12.71
N LEU A 88 6.79 7.86 -13.54
CA LEU A 88 7.23 9.19 -13.14
C LEU A 88 6.05 10.06 -12.68
N GLU A 89 4.87 9.94 -13.29
CA GLU A 89 3.65 10.65 -12.87
C GLU A 89 3.20 10.22 -11.47
N ARG A 90 3.24 8.91 -11.20
CA ARG A 90 2.96 8.37 -9.86
C ARG A 90 3.96 8.88 -8.83
N TRP A 91 5.25 8.90 -9.15
CA TRP A 91 6.27 9.49 -8.28
C TRP A 91 6.05 10.98 -8.06
N GLN A 92 5.67 11.74 -9.09
CA GLN A 92 5.35 13.16 -8.97
C GLN A 92 4.21 13.37 -7.98
N HIS A 93 3.13 12.60 -8.10
CA HIS A 93 2.01 12.69 -7.16
C HIS A 93 2.39 12.30 -5.73
N ALA A 94 3.22 11.27 -5.57
CA ALA A 94 3.73 10.85 -4.28
C ALA A 94 4.68 11.88 -3.64
N ALA A 95 5.57 12.48 -4.44
CA ALA A 95 6.48 13.55 -4.01
C ALA A 95 5.71 14.80 -3.59
N ALA A 96 4.73 15.22 -4.39
CA ALA A 96 3.86 16.35 -4.06
C ALA A 96 3.09 16.14 -2.75
N ALA A 97 2.52 14.93 -2.54
CA ALA A 97 1.83 14.60 -1.30
C ALA A 97 2.79 14.56 -0.10
N ALA A 98 4.00 14.00 -0.27
CA ALA A 98 5.02 13.99 0.78
C ALA A 98 5.48 15.41 1.13
N LEU A 99 5.67 16.28 0.13
CA LEU A 99 6.03 17.69 0.32
C LEU A 99 4.93 18.45 1.08
N VAL A 100 3.66 18.22 0.74
CA VAL A 100 2.52 18.76 1.49
C VAL A 100 2.57 18.31 2.95
N GLY A 101 2.80 17.02 3.16
CA GLY A 101 2.90 16.46 4.51
C GLY A 101 4.12 16.97 5.28
N ALA A 102 5.22 17.31 4.62
CA ALA A 102 6.40 17.90 5.28
C ALA A 102 6.12 19.35 5.72
N ARG A 103 5.52 20.16 4.84
CA ARG A 103 5.25 21.59 5.08
C ARG A 103 4.10 21.86 6.05
N TRP A 104 3.01 21.10 5.92
CA TRP A 104 1.74 21.42 6.58
C TRP A 104 1.18 20.26 7.41
N GLY A 105 1.96 19.18 7.56
CA GLY A 105 1.60 18.03 8.38
C GLY A 105 0.27 17.38 7.98
N VAL A 106 -0.43 16.85 8.99
CA VAL A 106 -1.74 16.19 8.85
C VAL A 106 -2.80 17.12 8.27
N ALA A 107 -2.79 18.40 8.65
CA ALA A 107 -3.77 19.38 8.17
C ALA A 107 -3.66 19.58 6.65
N GLY A 108 -2.45 19.74 6.13
CA GLY A 108 -2.23 19.85 4.68
C GLY A 108 -2.68 18.61 3.92
N LEU A 109 -2.36 17.42 4.43
CA LEU A 109 -2.81 16.15 3.83
C LEU A 109 -4.33 16.06 3.78
N ARG A 110 -5.04 16.43 4.86
CA ARG A 110 -6.51 16.46 4.89
C ARG A 110 -7.10 17.41 3.85
N THR A 111 -6.50 18.59 3.68
CA THR A 111 -6.92 19.55 2.65
C THR A 111 -6.77 18.97 1.24
N VAL A 112 -5.65 18.31 0.93
CA VAL A 112 -5.46 17.66 -0.38
C VAL A 112 -6.47 16.54 -0.60
N ILE A 113 -6.73 15.70 0.41
CA ILE A 113 -7.70 14.60 0.30
C ILE A 113 -9.12 15.13 0.00
N ALA A 114 -9.49 16.23 0.66
CA ALA A 114 -10.81 16.84 0.53
C ALA A 114 -11.00 17.62 -0.79
N ASP A 115 -9.92 18.06 -1.44
CA ASP A 115 -10.00 18.79 -2.70
C ASP A 115 -10.40 17.88 -3.86
N SER A 116 -11.68 17.94 -4.27
CA SER A 116 -12.20 17.17 -5.39
C SER A 116 -11.63 17.57 -6.75
N ARG A 117 -10.97 18.73 -6.85
CA ARG A 117 -10.31 19.21 -8.08
C ARG A 117 -8.87 18.74 -8.21
N ALA A 118 -8.27 18.24 -7.12
CA ALA A 118 -6.92 17.69 -7.18
C ALA A 118 -6.90 16.37 -7.96
N PRO A 119 -5.82 16.07 -8.71
CA PRO A 119 -5.66 14.79 -9.40
C PRO A 119 -5.86 13.61 -8.45
N LEU A 120 -6.53 12.55 -8.93
CA LEU A 120 -6.88 11.38 -8.11
C LEU A 120 -5.63 10.76 -7.46
N GLY A 121 -4.54 10.60 -8.22
CA GLY A 121 -3.26 10.09 -7.69
C GLY A 121 -2.70 10.95 -6.56
N ARG A 122 -2.77 12.29 -6.67
CA ARG A 122 -2.31 13.20 -5.61
C ARG A 122 -3.15 13.04 -4.33
N ARG A 123 -4.47 12.95 -4.47
CA ARG A 123 -5.38 12.70 -3.35
C ARG A 123 -5.10 11.35 -2.70
N TYR A 124 -4.83 10.32 -3.52
CA TYR A 124 -4.51 8.98 -3.06
C TYR A 124 -3.21 8.95 -2.26
N PHE A 125 -2.13 9.55 -2.76
CA PHE A 125 -0.86 9.57 -2.01
C PHE A 125 -0.93 10.42 -0.75
N ALA A 126 -1.75 11.48 -0.72
CA ALA A 126 -2.02 12.21 0.52
C ALA A 126 -2.78 11.35 1.54
N PHE A 127 -3.76 10.58 1.08
CA PHE A 127 -4.51 9.62 1.89
C PHE A 127 -3.62 8.49 2.42
N LEU A 128 -2.73 7.96 1.58
CA LEU A 128 -1.75 6.94 1.96
C LEU A 128 -0.74 7.50 2.97
N ALA A 129 -0.22 8.72 2.77
CA ALA A 129 0.67 9.36 3.73
C ALA A 129 -0.02 9.56 5.10
N LEU A 130 -1.31 9.91 5.10
CA LEU A 130 -2.09 10.01 6.33
C LEU A 130 -2.23 8.63 7.02
N ALA A 131 -2.48 7.57 6.26
CA ALA A 131 -2.54 6.19 6.78
C ALA A 131 -1.20 5.74 7.36
N GLU A 132 -0.09 6.00 6.67
CA GLU A 132 1.26 5.68 7.12
C GLU A 132 1.66 6.45 8.40
N ARG A 133 1.13 7.66 8.61
CA ARG A 133 1.35 8.47 9.82
C ARG A 133 0.37 8.18 10.95
N HIS A 134 -0.77 7.53 10.65
CA HIS A 134 -1.77 7.07 11.59
C HIS A 134 -2.10 8.04 12.75
N PRO A 135 -2.43 9.32 12.49
CA PRO A 135 -2.78 10.24 13.56
C PRO A 135 -4.07 9.79 14.26
N LYS A 136 -4.12 9.94 15.59
CA LYS A 136 -5.16 9.36 16.47
C LYS A 136 -6.60 9.73 16.05
N ASP A 137 -6.81 10.90 15.49
CA ASP A 137 -8.12 11.47 15.13
C ASP A 137 -8.51 11.24 13.65
N ALA A 138 -7.72 10.51 12.86
CA ALA A 138 -8.03 10.30 11.44
C ALA A 138 -8.98 9.14 11.14
N TRP A 139 -9.31 8.28 12.10
CA TRP A 139 -10.21 7.14 11.85
C TRP A 139 -11.53 7.50 11.15
N PRO A 140 -12.27 8.57 11.54
CA PRO A 140 -13.53 8.92 10.90
C PRO A 140 -13.41 9.11 9.37
N LEU A 141 -12.26 9.57 8.90
CA LEU A 141 -11.98 9.71 7.47
C LEU A 141 -11.85 8.33 6.81
N PHE A 142 -11.06 7.41 7.37
CA PHE A 142 -10.91 6.05 6.83
C PHE A 142 -12.23 5.27 6.85
N ALA A 143 -12.96 5.32 7.96
CA ALA A 143 -14.26 4.68 8.13
C ALA A 143 -15.27 5.12 7.06
N LYS A 144 -15.25 6.40 6.68
CA LYS A 144 -16.08 6.92 5.58
C LYS A 144 -15.80 6.19 4.26
N TYR A 145 -14.54 5.96 3.90
CA TYR A 145 -14.19 5.22 2.68
C TYR A 145 -14.55 3.74 2.76
N LEU A 146 -14.45 3.13 3.95
CA LEU A 146 -14.90 1.74 4.13
C LEU A 146 -16.41 1.61 3.90
N SER A 147 -17.20 2.53 4.45
CA SER A 147 -18.68 2.47 4.46
C SER A 147 -19.35 3.03 3.21
N THR A 148 -18.70 3.92 2.45
CA THR A 148 -19.30 4.55 1.26
C THR A 148 -19.34 3.59 0.07
N PRO A 149 -20.53 3.20 -0.44
CA PRO A 149 -20.64 2.40 -1.67
C PRO A 149 -20.02 3.13 -2.87
N GLY A 150 -19.28 2.39 -3.71
CA GLY A 150 -18.64 2.97 -4.90
C GLY A 150 -17.43 3.85 -4.60
N ALA A 151 -16.94 3.91 -3.34
CA ALA A 151 -15.66 4.54 -3.05
C ALA A 151 -14.54 3.88 -3.86
N HIS A 152 -13.61 4.70 -4.36
CA HIS A 152 -12.52 4.21 -5.20
C HIS A 152 -11.69 3.14 -4.48
N HIS A 153 -11.56 1.95 -5.08
CA HIS A 153 -10.99 0.75 -4.44
C HIS A 153 -9.57 0.97 -3.88
N ALA A 154 -8.74 1.80 -4.51
CA ALA A 154 -7.43 2.16 -3.96
C ALA A 154 -7.50 2.87 -2.59
N PHE A 155 -8.48 3.78 -2.40
CA PHE A 155 -8.70 4.43 -1.10
C PHE A 155 -9.28 3.47 -0.09
N VAL A 156 -10.19 2.58 -0.52
CA VAL A 156 -10.71 1.50 0.34
C VAL A 156 -9.58 0.60 0.82
N ALA A 157 -8.68 0.19 -0.09
CA ALA A 157 -7.50 -0.61 0.26
C ALA A 157 -6.61 0.10 1.29
N ALA A 158 -6.27 1.37 1.06
CA ALA A 158 -5.48 2.15 2.02
C ALA A 158 -6.20 2.32 3.37
N ALA A 159 -7.52 2.49 3.38
CA ALA A 159 -8.32 2.60 4.60
C ALA A 159 -8.37 1.28 5.38
N VAL A 160 -8.48 0.15 4.67
CA VAL A 160 -8.39 -1.19 5.27
C VAL A 160 -7.05 -1.39 5.95
N GLU A 161 -5.95 -1.05 5.28
CA GLU A 161 -4.62 -1.21 5.85
C GLU A 161 -4.36 -0.22 7.00
N ALA A 162 -4.92 0.99 6.92
CA ALA A 162 -4.88 1.96 8.02
C ALA A 162 -5.55 1.42 9.29
N ALA A 163 -6.60 0.61 9.17
CA ALA A 163 -7.36 0.07 10.31
C ALA A 163 -6.49 -0.68 11.33
N ARG A 164 -5.35 -1.23 10.91
CA ARG A 164 -4.34 -1.87 11.78
C ARG A 164 -3.89 -0.98 12.94
N TYR A 165 -3.92 0.34 12.75
CA TYR A 165 -3.45 1.32 13.73
C TYR A 165 -4.58 1.93 14.57
N TYR A 166 -5.82 1.49 14.38
CA TYR A 166 -7.00 2.00 15.07
C TYR A 166 -7.77 0.86 15.76
N PRO A 167 -7.36 0.46 16.98
CA PRO A 167 -8.04 -0.59 17.74
C PRO A 167 -9.53 -0.29 17.97
N GLY A 168 -10.36 -1.33 18.03
CA GLY A 168 -11.81 -1.22 18.22
C GLY A 168 -12.61 -1.11 16.92
N HIS A 169 -11.95 -1.11 15.76
CA HIS A 169 -12.58 -0.92 14.46
C HIS A 169 -12.55 -2.16 13.54
N ALA A 170 -12.29 -3.34 14.10
CA ALA A 170 -12.45 -4.59 13.36
C ALA A 170 -13.87 -4.77 12.76
N PRO A 171 -14.97 -4.37 13.44
CA PRO A 171 -16.32 -4.47 12.87
C PRO A 171 -16.48 -3.74 11.52
N ASP A 172 -15.83 -2.59 11.34
CA ASP A 172 -15.92 -1.80 10.10
C ASP A 172 -15.27 -2.53 8.92
N VAL A 173 -14.15 -3.21 9.18
CA VAL A 173 -13.40 -4.02 8.19
C VAL A 173 -14.13 -5.32 7.87
N ILE A 174 -14.75 -5.96 8.87
CA ILE A 174 -15.59 -7.16 8.68
C ILE A 174 -16.83 -6.80 7.85
N ALA A 175 -17.49 -5.68 8.16
CA ALA A 175 -18.64 -5.20 7.40
C ALA A 175 -18.30 -4.93 5.92
N LEU A 176 -17.10 -4.40 5.65
CA LEU A 176 -16.60 -4.29 4.27
C LEU A 176 -16.48 -5.65 3.60
N PHE A 177 -15.86 -6.64 4.25
CA PHE A 177 -15.74 -7.98 3.68
C PHE A 177 -17.10 -8.57 3.31
N GLN A 178 -18.09 -8.46 4.20
CA GLN A 178 -19.44 -8.97 3.95
C GLN A 178 -20.12 -8.27 2.77
N ARG A 179 -19.93 -6.95 2.61
CA ARG A 179 -20.46 -6.22 1.44
C ARG A 179 -19.85 -6.69 0.12
N ILE A 180 -18.55 -6.98 0.09
CA ILE A 180 -17.84 -7.33 -1.15
C ILE A 180 -17.78 -8.84 -1.42
N ARG A 181 -18.30 -9.70 -0.53
CA ARG A 181 -18.08 -11.16 -0.59
C ARG A 181 -18.47 -11.80 -1.92
N GLY A 182 -19.49 -11.24 -2.58
CA GLY A 182 -20.03 -11.71 -3.86
C GLY A 182 -19.40 -11.05 -5.10
N ASP A 183 -18.53 -10.05 -4.92
CA ASP A 183 -17.77 -9.42 -6.00
C ASP A 183 -16.38 -10.06 -6.04
N GLU A 184 -16.16 -10.96 -6.99
CA GLU A 184 -14.90 -11.71 -7.10
C GLU A 184 -13.68 -10.80 -7.35
N MET A 185 -13.85 -9.70 -8.10
CA MET A 185 -12.75 -8.79 -8.42
C MET A 185 -12.35 -8.00 -7.18
N LEU A 186 -13.32 -7.39 -6.49
CA LEU A 186 -13.07 -6.67 -5.24
C LEU A 186 -12.56 -7.60 -4.15
N ARG A 187 -13.11 -8.81 -4.03
CA ARG A 187 -12.66 -9.80 -3.05
C ARG A 187 -11.22 -10.23 -3.32
N ARG A 188 -10.85 -10.53 -4.56
CA ARG A 188 -9.46 -10.87 -4.93
C ARG A 188 -8.48 -9.74 -4.60
N PHE A 189 -8.89 -8.49 -4.75
CA PHE A 189 -8.06 -7.33 -4.49
C PHE A 189 -7.99 -6.95 -2.99
N LEU A 190 -9.13 -6.91 -2.29
CA LEU A 190 -9.24 -6.41 -0.92
C LEU A 190 -9.11 -7.49 0.15
N ALA A 191 -9.52 -8.74 -0.10
CA ALA A 191 -9.51 -9.79 0.93
C ALA A 191 -8.13 -10.01 1.56
N PRO A 192 -7.01 -10.07 0.81
CA PRO A 192 -5.69 -10.19 1.42
C PRO A 192 -5.38 -9.06 2.41
N LYS A 193 -5.77 -7.81 2.08
CA LYS A 193 -5.55 -6.62 2.90
C LYS A 193 -6.48 -6.59 4.11
N ILE A 194 -7.74 -6.98 3.95
CA ILE A 194 -8.73 -7.10 5.03
C ILE A 194 -8.25 -8.13 6.05
N LEU A 195 -7.92 -9.34 5.60
CA LEU A 195 -7.50 -10.43 6.48
C LEU A 195 -6.17 -10.14 7.16
N ALA A 196 -5.22 -9.49 6.48
CA ALA A 196 -4.00 -8.99 7.11
C ALA A 196 -4.28 -7.96 8.20
N SER A 197 -5.25 -7.06 7.97
CA SER A 197 -5.55 -6.01 8.93
C SER A 197 -6.29 -6.54 10.16
N LEU A 198 -7.22 -7.47 9.96
CA LEU A 198 -7.87 -8.21 11.06
C LEU A 198 -6.86 -9.04 11.85
N TYR A 199 -5.88 -9.65 11.18
CA TYR A 199 -4.83 -10.41 11.83
C TYR A 199 -3.97 -9.53 12.75
N VAL A 200 -3.63 -8.33 12.31
CA VAL A 200 -2.86 -7.36 13.12
C VAL A 200 -3.69 -6.83 14.28
N LEU A 201 -4.96 -6.47 14.03
CA LEU A 201 -5.88 -6.01 15.07
C LEU A 201 -6.08 -7.04 16.18
N GLY A 202 -6.09 -8.34 15.84
CA GLY A 202 -6.23 -9.41 16.83
C GLY A 202 -7.54 -9.36 17.61
N ASP A 203 -8.58 -8.75 17.03
CA ASP A 203 -9.88 -8.57 17.65
C ASP A 203 -10.70 -9.89 17.57
N PRO A 204 -11.20 -10.43 18.70
CA PRO A 204 -12.05 -11.62 18.70
C PRO A 204 -13.31 -11.51 17.82
N ALA A 205 -13.79 -10.29 17.52
CA ALA A 205 -14.90 -10.08 16.60
C ALA A 205 -14.65 -10.64 15.18
N ALA A 206 -13.39 -10.83 14.79
CA ALA A 206 -13.02 -11.42 13.50
C ALA A 206 -13.14 -12.96 13.47
N LEU A 207 -13.24 -13.63 14.62
CA LEU A 207 -13.24 -15.08 14.70
C LEU A 207 -14.35 -15.75 13.87
N PRO A 208 -15.63 -15.30 13.91
CA PRO A 208 -16.67 -15.90 13.09
C PRO A 208 -16.40 -15.82 11.58
N LEU A 209 -15.82 -14.71 11.12
CA LEU A 209 -15.41 -14.57 9.72
C LEU A 209 -14.28 -15.55 9.38
N TYR A 210 -13.28 -15.70 10.25
CA TYR A 210 -12.22 -16.67 10.00
C TYR A 210 -12.75 -18.10 9.94
N GLU A 211 -13.62 -18.50 10.87
CA GLU A 211 -14.24 -19.83 10.90
C GLU A 211 -15.08 -20.09 9.64
N GLU A 212 -15.84 -19.11 9.15
CA GLU A 212 -16.55 -19.21 7.87
C GLU A 212 -15.58 -19.47 6.71
N LEU A 213 -14.46 -18.74 6.67
CA LEU A 213 -13.46 -18.87 5.62
C LEU A 213 -12.68 -20.19 5.68
N LEU A 214 -12.67 -20.91 6.80
CA LEU A 214 -12.10 -22.27 6.84
C LEU A 214 -12.87 -23.24 5.96
N VAL A 215 -14.16 -23.00 5.76
CA VAL A 215 -15.06 -23.84 4.96
C VAL A 215 -15.20 -23.27 3.55
N ALA A 216 -15.56 -21.99 3.44
CA ALA A 216 -15.98 -21.36 2.18
C ALA A 216 -14.96 -20.35 1.61
N GLY A 217 -13.77 -20.25 2.22
CA GLY A 217 -12.71 -19.36 1.74
C GLY A 217 -12.06 -19.86 0.46
N HIS A 218 -11.55 -18.91 -0.34
CA HIS A 218 -10.80 -19.25 -1.54
C HIS A 218 -9.45 -19.89 -1.21
N THR A 219 -9.17 -21.01 -1.85
CA THR A 219 -7.87 -21.67 -1.78
C THR A 219 -6.95 -21.16 -2.88
N ASN A 220 -5.67 -21.02 -2.55
CA ASN A 220 -4.62 -20.66 -3.51
C ASN A 220 -3.31 -21.35 -3.12
N ARG A 221 -2.44 -21.59 -4.11
CA ARG A 221 -1.06 -22.05 -3.87
C ARG A 221 -0.21 -20.96 -3.23
N ASP A 222 -0.40 -19.73 -3.66
CA ASP A 222 0.19 -18.55 -3.03
C ASP A 222 -0.49 -18.30 -1.68
N VAL A 223 0.28 -18.40 -0.60
CA VAL A 223 -0.18 -18.20 0.78
C VAL A 223 -0.72 -16.79 1.02
N GLU A 224 -0.21 -15.79 0.31
CA GLU A 224 -0.64 -14.41 0.46
C GLU A 224 -2.00 -14.15 -0.15
N ARG A 225 -2.43 -15.00 -1.09
CA ARG A 225 -3.73 -14.93 -1.77
C ARG A 225 -4.72 -15.98 -1.27
N CYS A 226 -4.29 -16.90 -0.41
CA CYS A 226 -5.14 -17.96 0.11
C CYS A 226 -5.92 -17.50 1.35
N GLU A 227 -7.23 -17.27 1.19
CA GLU A 227 -8.10 -16.87 2.30
C GLU A 227 -8.15 -17.93 3.39
N VAL A 228 -8.23 -19.22 3.03
CA VAL A 228 -8.25 -20.33 4.00
C VAL A 228 -6.99 -20.35 4.85
N THR A 229 -5.81 -20.18 4.23
CA THR A 229 -4.53 -20.18 4.96
C THR A 229 -4.43 -18.97 5.88
N ARG A 230 -4.85 -17.79 5.43
CA ARG A 230 -4.92 -16.58 6.26
C ARG A 230 -5.89 -16.73 7.43
N ALA A 231 -7.06 -17.30 7.18
CA ALA A 231 -8.07 -17.56 8.20
C ALA A 231 -7.58 -18.54 9.26
N LEU A 232 -6.91 -19.63 8.86
CA LEU A 232 -6.28 -20.57 9.79
C LEU A 232 -5.26 -19.91 10.70
N VAL A 233 -4.37 -19.08 10.15
CA VAL A 233 -3.40 -18.33 10.94
C VAL A 233 -4.11 -17.36 11.90
N GLY A 234 -5.20 -16.73 11.46
CA GLY A 234 -6.08 -15.90 12.30
C GLY A 234 -6.72 -16.67 13.46
N VAL A 235 -7.36 -17.82 13.19
CA VAL A 235 -7.95 -18.70 14.22
C VAL A 235 -6.88 -19.17 15.20
N ARG A 236 -5.71 -19.59 14.72
CA ARG A 236 -4.60 -20.03 15.56
C ARG A 236 -4.14 -18.91 16.49
N LYS A 237 -4.01 -17.68 15.97
CA LYS A 237 -3.63 -16.52 16.77
C LYS A 237 -4.66 -16.19 17.86
N LEU A 238 -5.95 -16.24 17.55
CA LEU A 238 -7.02 -15.85 18.49
C LEU A 238 -7.34 -16.94 19.52
N THR A 239 -7.17 -18.21 19.17
CA THR A 239 -7.66 -19.34 20.00
C THR A 239 -6.56 -20.26 20.52
N GLY A 240 -5.35 -20.18 19.95
CA GLY A 240 -4.26 -21.12 20.20
C GLY A 240 -4.48 -22.51 19.58
N ARG A 241 -5.57 -22.72 18.83
CA ARG A 241 -5.93 -24.02 18.26
C ARG A 241 -5.70 -24.04 16.75
N LEU A 242 -5.40 -25.23 16.24
CA LEU A 242 -5.33 -25.47 14.81
C LEU A 242 -6.60 -26.22 14.35
N ALA A 243 -7.45 -25.53 13.60
CA ALA A 243 -8.71 -26.07 13.11
C ALA A 243 -8.55 -26.79 11.76
N ALA A 244 -9.42 -27.77 11.49
CA ALA A 244 -9.55 -28.37 10.17
C ALA A 244 -10.13 -27.34 9.18
N SER A 245 -9.85 -27.50 7.89
CA SER A 245 -10.32 -26.60 6.84
C SER A 245 -10.52 -27.34 5.51
N SER A 246 -11.12 -26.66 4.54
CA SER A 246 -11.27 -27.17 3.18
C SER A 246 -9.94 -27.43 2.47
N LYS A 247 -8.86 -26.75 2.87
CA LYS A 247 -7.51 -26.92 2.31
C LYS A 247 -6.68 -27.96 3.08
N TYR A 248 -6.81 -27.98 4.40
CA TYR A 248 -6.07 -28.88 5.30
C TYR A 248 -7.07 -29.61 6.20
N PRO A 249 -7.60 -30.77 5.77
CA PRO A 249 -8.57 -31.54 6.55
C PRO A 249 -7.97 -32.14 7.82
N ASP A 250 -6.70 -32.54 7.78
CA ASP A 250 -5.95 -33.02 8.94
C ASP A 250 -4.96 -31.95 9.43
N PRO A 251 -5.29 -31.20 10.50
CA PRO A 251 -4.40 -30.18 11.04
C PRO A 251 -3.18 -30.76 11.76
N ALA A 252 -3.20 -32.03 12.17
CA ALA A 252 -2.11 -32.64 12.92
C ALA A 252 -0.94 -33.08 12.03
N GLU A 253 -1.12 -33.06 10.71
CA GLU A 253 -0.07 -33.45 9.77
C GLU A 253 1.15 -32.50 9.90
N PRO A 254 2.38 -33.03 10.09
CA PRO A 254 3.57 -32.20 10.25
C PRO A 254 3.84 -31.25 9.08
N GLY A 255 3.42 -31.62 7.87
CA GLY A 255 3.53 -30.76 6.68
C GLY A 255 2.64 -29.51 6.77
N VAL A 256 1.43 -29.64 7.33
CA VAL A 256 0.48 -28.55 7.52
C VAL A 256 0.99 -27.56 8.56
N ILE A 257 1.52 -28.05 9.68
CA ILE A 257 2.08 -27.20 10.74
C ILE A 257 3.22 -26.33 10.18
N ARG A 258 4.18 -26.95 9.48
CA ARG A 258 5.30 -26.21 8.86
C ARG A 258 4.82 -25.16 7.85
N ALA A 259 3.84 -25.50 7.02
CA ALA A 259 3.29 -24.56 6.03
C ALA A 259 2.61 -23.35 6.70
N LEU A 260 1.95 -23.55 7.85
CA LEU A 260 1.29 -22.48 8.60
C LEU A 260 2.26 -21.63 9.40
N ASP A 261 3.32 -22.22 9.95
CA ASP A 261 4.41 -21.48 10.59
C ASP A 261 5.09 -20.55 9.60
N GLU A 262 5.37 -21.04 8.39
CA GLU A 262 5.91 -20.23 7.30
C GLU A 262 4.95 -19.12 6.86
N ALA A 263 3.66 -19.43 6.70
CA ALA A 263 2.66 -18.42 6.37
C ALA A 263 2.55 -17.33 7.45
N GLN A 264 2.58 -17.71 8.74
CA GLN A 264 2.59 -16.76 9.84
C GLN A 264 3.85 -15.89 9.83
N ARG A 265 5.03 -16.47 9.58
CA ARG A 265 6.29 -15.71 9.45
C ARG A 265 6.17 -14.63 8.37
N ILE A 266 5.67 -14.99 7.18
CA ILE A 266 5.46 -14.04 6.07
C ILE A 266 4.50 -12.92 6.47
N PHE A 267 3.39 -13.24 7.15
CA PHE A 267 2.42 -12.22 7.57
C PHE A 267 2.98 -11.30 8.66
N GLU A 268 3.78 -11.82 9.59
CA GLU A 268 4.46 -11.03 10.61
C GLU A 268 5.52 -10.09 10.01
N GLU A 269 6.28 -10.53 9.02
CA GLU A 269 7.28 -9.69 8.32
C GLU A 269 6.66 -8.52 7.55
N LYS A 270 5.40 -8.68 7.11
CA LYS A 270 4.66 -7.67 6.32
C LYS A 270 3.67 -6.84 7.13
N ARG A 271 3.50 -7.12 8.43
CA ARG A 271 2.52 -6.48 9.33
C ARG A 271 2.49 -4.95 9.21
N ASP A 272 3.66 -4.33 9.26
CA ASP A 272 3.83 -2.88 9.36
C ASP A 272 3.97 -2.18 7.99
N ARG A 273 3.83 -2.92 6.89
CA ARG A 273 3.97 -2.39 5.53
C ARG A 273 2.59 -2.04 4.95
N LEU A 274 2.50 -0.81 4.44
CA LEU A 274 1.41 -0.35 3.58
C LEU A 274 1.96 -0.26 2.16
N GLU A 275 1.39 -1.04 1.25
CA GLU A 275 1.83 -1.08 -0.14
C GLU A 275 0.96 -0.15 -1.00
N PRO A 276 1.56 0.83 -1.68
CA PRO A 276 0.83 1.65 -2.64
C PRO A 276 0.14 0.79 -3.70
N VAL A 277 -1.09 1.15 -4.02
CA VAL A 277 -1.86 0.58 -5.11
C VAL A 277 -1.68 1.47 -6.32
N VAL A 278 -1.54 0.87 -7.50
CA VAL A 278 -1.56 1.61 -8.76
C VAL A 278 -2.96 2.17 -8.96
N VAL A 279 -3.08 3.50 -8.92
CA VAL A 279 -4.28 4.21 -9.33
C VAL A 279 -4.12 4.54 -10.82
N ILE A 280 -4.96 3.95 -11.66
CA ILE A 280 -5.05 4.23 -13.09
C ILE A 280 -6.17 5.23 -13.31
#